data_AF-A0A971RUG1-F1
#
_entry.id   AF-A0A971RUG1-F1
#
_cell.length_a   1.000
_cell.length_b   1.000
_cell.length_c   1.000
_cell.angle_alpha   90.00
_cell.angle_beta   90.00
_cell.angle_gamma   90.00
#
_symmetry.space_group_name_H-M   'P 1'
#
loop_
_entity.id
_entity.type
_entity.pdbx_description
1 polymer ?
#
loop_
_entity_poly.entity_id
_entity_poly.type
_entity_poly.pdbx_seq_one_letter_code
_entity_poly.pdbx_strand_id
1 'polypeptide(L)'
;MLCRNCGKESNTATRMCPFCGRFMGAEPAVPGVDGELVMDQLDERRFAYTAQGRARPTRKTRRKRGRRRGAKPRGNTYQGGMVNWFKVAVLLLGLTILLAAGGLIWLQVTPEGQLIKARMGREANAQAYWSLGTELLDQGYVRRAIDTYLKAEQLEPDRADLDDKLLLLAEAYEAANQLGMAEATYKRVYDQLSPEKPQAYRLAIAIMLEQNRQLEAVNLMQQAYEQTGDEAFFKQRYQLVPLPPKASLAAGRHMYSKNVEFISSQDYEILYTLGDGLLPETGILYTGPLTLNEGTYNFRAVAISNDLVSDEMSIRYTITLPTPLAPKTNMESRTYDRQIRVSLRIVDEDDKDVTLYYTIDGTKPNLDSPRYVGDPILIPPGRSYLRAIAVNRYGKVSAEMYVEYKVNRPFKTFFRSEKDAFADYKLMSTTKEQFLARAGAPQEEETIQDEAVGGDATRLTYPWGEARFFMGEGGELLYHLDTSQAQMKGPRNTAIGMPIKEVTDKFRDMGQLPNDRGDRGIYYDLVEGYARYKVASDNPDTGTLEYVYAGSVEGNTTILQYRIEDGRVASILMRYLNHRLSMVE
;
A
#
# COMPACT_ATOMS: atom_id res chain seq x y z
N MET A 1 -1.45 47.34 17.86
CA MET A 1 -1.44 48.71 18.43
C MET A 1 -2.85 49.28 18.38
N LEU A 2 -3.37 49.84 19.48
CA LEU A 2 -4.69 50.49 19.49
C LEU A 2 -4.60 51.92 18.97
N CYS A 3 -5.45 52.28 18.00
CA CYS A 3 -5.57 53.65 17.52
C CYS A 3 -6.31 54.52 18.54
N ARG A 4 -5.68 55.57 19.07
CA ARG A 4 -6.30 56.48 20.05
C ARG A 4 -7.48 57.30 19.49
N ASN A 5 -7.60 57.42 18.16
CA ASN A 5 -8.63 58.23 17.53
C ASN A 5 -9.89 57.43 17.15
N CYS A 6 -9.78 56.14 16.80
CA CYS A 6 -10.93 55.29 16.45
C CYS A 6 -11.11 54.06 17.35
N GLY A 7 -10.21 53.83 18.31
CA GLY A 7 -10.29 52.75 19.30
C GLY A 7 -10.07 51.34 18.76
N LYS A 8 -9.85 51.15 17.45
CA LYS A 8 -9.64 49.84 16.85
C LYS A 8 -8.19 49.37 16.98
N GLU A 9 -8.02 48.09 17.28
CA GLU A 9 -6.72 47.42 17.35
C GLU A 9 -6.28 46.99 15.94
N SER A 10 -5.09 47.40 15.52
CA SER A 10 -4.49 47.00 14.24
C SER A 10 -3.16 46.27 14.45
N ASN A 11 -2.91 45.24 13.63
CA ASN A 11 -1.72 44.38 13.71
C ASN A 11 -0.63 44.75 12.67
N THR A 12 -0.71 45.95 12.08
CA THR A 12 0.21 46.38 11.01
C THR A 12 1.32 47.28 11.56
N ALA A 13 2.53 47.14 11.00
CA ALA A 13 3.70 47.98 11.31
C ALA A 13 3.64 49.40 10.70
N THR A 14 2.52 49.75 10.04
CA THR A 14 2.30 51.04 9.38
C THR A 14 1.94 52.14 10.38
N ARG A 15 2.48 53.36 10.17
CA ARG A 15 2.23 54.53 11.03
C ARG A 15 0.86 55.20 10.82
N MET A 16 0.06 54.72 9.86
CA MET A 16 -1.31 55.18 9.59
C MET A 16 -2.32 54.10 9.97
N CYS A 17 -3.42 54.50 10.60
CA CYS A 17 -4.50 53.59 10.95
C CYS A 17 -5.31 53.23 9.68
N PRO A 18 -5.41 51.94 9.30
CA PRO A 18 -6.14 51.52 8.10
C PRO A 18 -7.65 51.76 8.18
N PHE A 19 -8.20 52.01 9.37
CA PHE A 19 -9.64 52.21 9.57
C PHE A 19 -10.08 53.67 9.51
N CYS A 20 -9.22 54.62 9.88
CA CYS A 20 -9.58 56.04 9.92
C CYS A 20 -8.64 56.93 9.11
N GLY A 21 -7.61 56.36 8.47
CA GLY A 21 -6.65 57.07 7.62
C GLY A 21 -5.73 58.05 8.36
N ARG A 22 -5.82 58.14 9.70
CA ARG A 22 -5.04 59.09 10.51
C ARG A 22 -3.78 58.46 11.10
N PHE A 23 -2.77 59.30 11.32
CA PHE A 23 -1.47 58.92 11.85
C PHE A 23 -1.57 58.47 13.33
N MET A 24 -0.93 57.35 13.66
CA MET A 24 -1.00 56.66 14.96
C MET A 24 -0.08 57.30 16.03
N GLY A 25 -0.27 58.59 16.30
CA GLY A 25 0.50 59.33 17.32
C GLY A 25 0.14 60.81 17.52
N ALA A 26 -0.85 61.35 16.81
CA ALA A 26 -1.28 62.73 16.97
C ALA A 26 -2.33 62.87 18.10
N GLU A 27 -2.18 63.89 18.94
CA GLU A 27 -3.19 64.26 19.94
C GLU A 27 -4.48 64.75 19.25
N PRO A 28 -5.68 64.40 19.77
CA PRO A 28 -6.92 64.80 19.14
C PRO A 28 -7.18 66.30 19.34
N ALA A 29 -7.44 67.02 18.26
CA ALA A 29 -7.95 68.38 18.29
C ALA A 29 -9.40 68.40 18.77
N VAL A 30 -9.70 69.26 19.73
CA VAL A 30 -11.05 69.43 20.32
C VAL A 30 -11.93 70.27 19.37
N PRO A 31 -13.17 69.86 19.05
CA PRO A 31 -14.08 70.66 18.23
C PRO A 31 -14.79 71.75 19.06
N GLY A 32 -15.05 72.88 18.41
CA GLY A 32 -15.31 74.19 19.02
C GLY A 32 -16.70 74.45 19.59
N VAL A 33 -16.84 75.64 20.19
CA VAL A 33 -18.09 76.39 20.36
C VAL A 33 -17.77 77.88 20.13
N ASP A 34 -18.57 78.49 19.26
CA ASP A 34 -18.56 79.92 18.91
C ASP A 34 -19.23 80.78 20.00
N GLY A 35 -18.81 82.06 20.12
CA GLY A 35 -19.65 83.11 20.69
C GLY A 35 -19.04 83.99 21.79
N GLU A 36 -18.79 85.25 21.42
CA GLU A 36 -18.91 86.49 22.20
C GLU A 36 -18.21 86.72 23.55
N LEU A 37 -17.43 87.82 23.54
CA LEU A 37 -17.31 88.90 24.54
C LEU A 37 -16.80 88.62 25.97
N VAL A 38 -15.94 89.57 26.36
CA VAL A 38 -15.70 90.14 27.69
C VAL A 38 -14.30 89.88 28.28
N MET A 39 -13.66 91.03 28.52
CA MET A 39 -12.44 91.31 29.23
C MET A 39 -12.42 90.79 30.69
N ASP A 40 -11.18 90.81 31.20
CA ASP A 40 -10.80 91.11 32.59
C ASP A 40 -10.67 89.99 33.63
N GLN A 41 -9.43 89.93 34.14
CA GLN A 41 -9.05 89.95 35.55
C GLN A 41 -9.25 88.73 36.46
N LEU A 42 -8.09 88.38 37.06
CA LEU A 42 -7.87 88.17 38.50
C LEU A 42 -8.41 86.89 39.16
N ASP A 43 -7.42 86.09 39.55
CA ASP A 43 -7.15 85.69 40.94
C ASP A 43 -8.06 84.67 41.67
N GLU A 44 -7.39 84.03 42.64
CA GLU A 44 -7.90 83.21 43.75
C GLU A 44 -8.33 81.78 43.42
N ARG A 45 -7.47 80.78 43.71
CA ARG A 45 -7.38 80.07 44.99
C ARG A 45 -8.74 79.56 45.50
N ARG A 46 -8.83 78.26 45.77
CA ARG A 46 -8.99 77.71 47.14
C ARG A 46 -9.21 76.18 47.17
N PHE A 47 -8.42 75.54 48.06
CA PHE A 47 -8.75 74.41 48.97
C PHE A 47 -9.21 73.06 48.37
N ALA A 48 -8.92 71.88 48.93
CA ALA A 48 -8.25 71.48 50.17
C ALA A 48 -8.00 69.95 50.18
N TYR A 49 -6.85 69.58 50.77
CA TYR A 49 -6.51 68.43 51.62
C TYR A 49 -7.10 67.02 51.39
N THR A 50 -6.18 66.04 51.32
CA THR A 50 -6.07 65.00 52.36
C THR A 50 -4.59 64.62 52.58
N ALA A 51 -4.27 64.25 53.82
CA ALA A 51 -2.94 64.21 54.42
C ALA A 51 -2.57 62.79 54.90
N GLN A 52 -1.26 62.60 55.17
CA GLN A 52 -0.58 61.73 56.18
C GLN A 52 0.76 61.26 55.57
N GLY A 53 1.95 61.26 56.18
CA GLY A 53 2.43 61.61 57.52
C GLY A 53 3.71 60.78 57.84
N ARG A 54 4.69 61.39 58.55
CA ARG A 54 5.98 60.86 59.12
C ARG A 54 7.21 60.87 58.20
N ALA A 55 8.46 61.16 58.60
CA ALA A 55 9.11 61.81 59.75
C ALA A 55 10.59 62.10 59.36
N ARG A 56 11.27 63.06 60.03
CA ARG A 56 12.65 63.58 59.80
C ARG A 56 13.72 62.74 60.54
N PRO A 57 15.05 62.82 60.23
CA PRO A 57 15.91 63.88 60.82
C PRO A 57 17.10 64.39 59.97
N THR A 58 17.79 65.34 60.57
CA THR A 58 18.71 66.40 60.09
C THR A 58 20.19 66.03 59.97
N ARG A 59 20.97 66.74 59.12
CA ARG A 59 22.35 67.17 59.46
C ARG A 59 22.84 68.37 58.63
N LYS A 60 23.48 69.36 59.29
CA LYS A 60 24.13 70.57 58.73
C LYS A 60 25.66 70.41 58.78
N THR A 61 26.39 70.95 57.79
CA THR A 61 27.74 71.56 57.89
C THR A 61 27.96 72.43 56.63
N ARG A 62 28.05 73.77 56.66
CA ARG A 62 29.02 74.77 57.17
C ARG A 62 29.89 75.35 56.03
N ARG A 63 29.58 76.61 55.70
CA ARG A 63 30.28 77.56 54.80
C ARG A 63 31.73 77.86 55.21
N LYS A 64 32.58 78.24 54.23
CA LYS A 64 33.66 79.24 54.39
C LYS A 64 33.49 80.41 53.41
N ARG A 65 33.36 81.62 53.98
CA ARG A 65 33.63 82.95 53.38
C ARG A 65 35.13 83.04 53.07
N GLY A 66 35.69 83.77 52.11
CA GLY A 66 35.26 84.91 51.29
C GLY A 66 36.40 85.95 51.28
N ARG A 67 36.60 86.72 50.21
CA ARG A 67 36.96 88.16 50.25
C ARG A 67 37.07 88.79 48.85
N ARG A 68 36.55 90.01 48.77
CA ARG A 68 36.49 90.96 47.64
C ARG A 68 37.74 91.86 47.57
N ARG A 69 38.02 92.44 46.39
CA ARG A 69 38.41 93.84 46.05
C ARG A 69 38.99 93.80 44.62
N GLY A 70 38.84 94.75 43.69
CA GLY A 70 38.27 96.10 43.62
C GLY A 70 37.96 96.46 42.15
N ALA A 71 37.66 97.72 41.83
CA ALA A 71 36.88 98.12 40.63
C ALA A 71 37.62 99.00 39.59
N LYS A 72 37.22 98.83 38.30
CA LYS A 72 37.17 99.76 37.12
C LYS A 72 38.50 100.15 36.39
N PRO A 73 38.51 100.70 35.13
CA PRO A 73 37.52 100.80 34.01
C PRO A 73 38.06 100.66 32.53
N ARG A 74 37.11 100.65 31.55
CA ARG A 74 37.06 101.15 30.13
C ARG A 74 38.03 100.70 29.01
N GLY A 75 37.45 100.38 27.83
CA GLY A 75 38.07 100.56 26.50
C GLY A 75 37.39 99.77 25.36
N ASN A 76 36.61 100.43 24.50
CA ASN A 76 36.16 99.90 23.20
C ASN A 76 37.30 99.94 22.20
N THR A 77 37.58 98.84 21.51
CA THR A 77 38.33 98.82 20.25
C THR A 77 37.71 97.81 19.29
N TYR A 78 36.79 98.28 18.45
CA TYR A 78 36.50 97.70 17.15
C TYR A 78 37.72 97.97 16.26
N GLN A 79 38.54 96.96 15.99
CA GLN A 79 39.43 96.99 14.82
C GLN A 79 38.69 96.34 13.66
N GLY A 80 38.18 97.16 12.76
CA GLY A 80 37.58 96.72 11.50
C GLY A 80 38.63 96.10 10.60
N GLY A 81 38.62 94.77 10.49
CA GLY A 81 39.28 94.10 9.39
C GLY A 81 38.55 94.43 8.10
N MET A 82 39.18 95.18 7.19
CA MET A 82 38.67 95.39 5.84
C MET A 82 38.49 94.03 5.16
N VAL A 83 37.25 93.64 4.88
CA VAL A 83 36.94 92.43 4.13
C VAL A 83 37.42 92.63 2.70
N ASN A 84 38.37 91.81 2.26
CA ASN A 84 38.86 91.85 0.89
C ASN A 84 37.79 91.24 -0.03
N TRP A 85 36.98 92.09 -0.67
CA TRP A 85 35.86 91.69 -1.53
C TRP A 85 36.26 90.76 -2.68
N PHE A 86 37.51 90.82 -3.14
CA PHE A 86 38.05 89.85 -4.10
C PHE A 86 38.14 88.44 -3.49
N LYS A 87 38.57 88.32 -2.22
CA LYS A 87 38.58 87.04 -1.48
C LYS A 87 37.15 86.52 -1.24
N VAL A 88 36.19 87.41 -1.00
CA VAL A 88 34.77 87.04 -0.89
C VAL A 88 34.22 86.56 -2.23
N ALA A 89 34.55 87.23 -3.34
CA ALA A 89 34.15 86.80 -4.67
C ALA A 89 34.76 85.46 -5.08
N VAL A 90 36.05 85.22 -4.76
CA VAL A 90 36.72 83.92 -4.98
C VAL A 90 36.11 82.83 -4.09
N LEU A 91 35.77 83.13 -2.83
CA LEU A 91 35.07 82.19 -1.95
C LEU A 91 33.64 81.88 -2.43
N LEU A 92 32.89 82.87 -2.91
CA LEU A 92 31.56 82.68 -3.49
C LEU A 92 31.64 81.89 -4.81
N LEU A 93 32.61 82.17 -5.67
CA LEU A 93 32.85 81.40 -6.89
C LEU A 93 33.25 79.96 -6.54
N GLY A 94 34.14 79.75 -5.58
CA GLY A 94 34.49 78.43 -5.07
C GLY A 94 33.30 77.69 -4.47
N LEU A 95 32.41 78.38 -3.75
CA LEU A 95 31.20 77.83 -3.16
C LEU A 95 30.15 77.48 -4.24
N THR A 96 29.98 78.31 -5.28
CA THR A 96 29.10 77.98 -6.41
C THR A 96 29.61 76.79 -7.22
N ILE A 97 30.93 76.67 -7.43
CA ILE A 97 31.55 75.50 -8.06
C ILE A 97 31.36 74.25 -7.18
N LEU A 98 31.53 74.37 -5.85
CA LEU A 98 31.26 73.28 -4.90
C LEU A 98 29.79 72.86 -4.88
N LEU A 99 28.85 73.80 -4.93
CA LEU A 99 27.41 73.49 -5.01
C LEU A 99 27.04 72.89 -6.35
N ALA A 100 27.61 73.36 -7.46
CA ALA A 100 27.41 72.78 -8.79
C ALA A 100 27.99 71.36 -8.88
N ALA A 101 29.19 71.15 -8.34
CA ALA A 101 29.81 69.83 -8.23
C ALA A 101 29.00 68.92 -7.31
N GLY A 102 28.54 69.42 -6.16
CA GLY A 102 27.64 68.71 -5.24
C GLY A 102 26.31 68.34 -5.89
N GLY A 103 25.72 69.24 -6.68
CA GLY A 103 24.51 68.98 -7.47
C GLY A 103 24.72 67.94 -8.57
N LEU A 104 25.87 67.96 -9.26
CA LEU A 104 26.23 66.95 -10.26
C LEU A 104 26.48 65.57 -9.65
N ILE A 105 27.16 65.53 -8.49
CA ILE A 105 27.37 64.30 -7.71
C ILE A 105 26.02 63.77 -7.22
N TRP A 106 25.14 64.64 -6.71
CA TRP A 106 23.79 64.26 -6.29
C TRP A 106 22.98 63.68 -7.46
N LEU A 107 23.04 64.29 -8.64
CA LEU A 107 22.43 63.79 -9.87
C LEU A 107 23.03 62.45 -10.37
N GLN A 108 24.28 62.13 -10.01
CA GLN A 108 24.95 60.88 -10.39
C GLN A 108 24.78 59.75 -9.37
N VAL A 109 24.64 60.07 -8.08
CA VAL A 109 24.71 59.08 -7.01
C VAL A 109 23.33 58.78 -6.41
N THR A 110 22.43 59.77 -6.36
CA THR A 110 21.14 59.58 -5.68
C THR A 110 20.07 58.99 -6.61
N PRO A 111 19.16 58.13 -6.09
CA PRO A 111 18.04 57.60 -6.87
C PRO A 111 17.16 58.68 -7.49
N GLU A 112 16.85 59.73 -6.71
CA GLU A 112 16.04 60.87 -7.15
C GLU A 112 16.75 61.69 -8.24
N GLY A 113 18.05 61.88 -8.11
CA GLY A 113 18.86 62.58 -9.10
C GLY A 113 18.91 61.83 -10.44
N GLN A 114 18.97 60.50 -10.40
CA GLN A 114 18.93 59.64 -11.57
C GLN A 114 17.54 59.60 -12.24
N LEU A 115 16.47 59.63 -11.46
CA LEU A 115 15.09 59.78 -11.98
C LEU A 115 14.93 61.09 -12.76
N ILE A 116 15.45 62.21 -12.24
CA ILE A 116 15.42 63.51 -12.93
C ILE A 116 16.19 63.43 -14.26
N LYS A 117 17.34 62.73 -14.30
CA LYS A 117 18.06 62.49 -15.57
C LYS A 117 17.23 61.68 -16.57
N ALA A 118 16.58 60.62 -16.12
CA ALA A 118 15.72 59.78 -16.95
C ALA A 118 14.57 60.61 -17.56
N ARG A 119 13.90 61.46 -16.75
CA ARG A 119 12.86 62.40 -17.22
C ARG A 119 13.38 63.41 -18.24
N MET A 120 14.63 63.87 -18.09
CA MET A 120 15.29 64.79 -19.03
C MET A 120 15.80 64.09 -20.31
N GLY A 121 15.52 62.78 -20.49
CA GLY A 121 15.96 62.01 -21.66
C GLY A 121 17.46 61.72 -21.69
N ARG A 122 18.17 61.90 -20.56
CA ARG A 122 19.60 61.54 -20.44
C ARG A 122 19.75 60.09 -19.98
N GLU A 123 20.91 59.50 -20.23
CA GLU A 123 21.25 58.16 -19.74
C GLU A 123 21.22 58.13 -18.20
N ALA A 124 20.46 57.19 -17.67
CA ALA A 124 20.28 56.96 -16.24
C ALA A 124 20.43 55.46 -15.94
N ASN A 125 20.48 55.10 -14.66
CA ASN A 125 20.54 53.69 -14.25
C ASN A 125 19.20 52.96 -14.49
N ALA A 126 19.21 51.62 -14.48
CA ALA A 126 18.01 50.82 -14.71
C ALA A 126 16.90 51.13 -13.69
N GLN A 127 17.26 51.37 -12.42
CA GLN A 127 16.30 51.74 -11.36
C GLN A 127 15.50 52.99 -11.72
N ALA A 128 16.15 54.03 -12.26
CA ALA A 128 15.48 55.26 -12.66
C ALA A 128 14.54 55.06 -13.85
N TYR A 129 14.85 54.14 -14.76
CA TYR A 129 13.95 53.77 -15.85
C TYR A 129 12.74 52.97 -15.35
N TRP A 130 12.91 52.05 -14.39
CA TRP A 130 11.79 51.36 -13.75
C TRP A 130 10.83 52.34 -13.04
N SER A 131 11.35 53.30 -12.28
CA SER A 131 10.51 54.31 -11.62
C SER A 131 9.87 55.30 -12.61
N LEU A 132 10.57 55.67 -13.68
CA LEU A 132 9.98 56.47 -14.74
C LEU A 132 8.85 55.72 -15.46
N GLY A 133 9.04 54.42 -15.72
CA GLY A 133 8.02 53.57 -16.33
C GLY A 133 6.74 53.52 -15.49
N THR A 134 6.85 53.38 -14.16
CA THR A 134 5.68 53.41 -13.25
C THR A 134 4.98 54.77 -13.28
N GLU A 135 5.73 55.88 -13.25
CA GLU A 135 5.12 57.22 -13.37
C GLU A 135 4.39 57.43 -14.69
N LEU A 136 4.94 56.90 -15.79
CA LEU A 136 4.31 56.97 -17.11
C LEU A 136 3.05 56.12 -17.18
N LEU A 137 3.06 54.94 -16.56
CA LEU A 137 1.90 54.06 -16.48
C LEU A 137 0.78 54.73 -15.67
N ASP A 138 1.09 55.30 -14.51
CA ASP A 138 0.16 56.05 -13.65
C ASP A 138 -0.48 57.25 -14.38
N GLN A 139 0.27 57.88 -15.29
CA GLN A 139 -0.21 58.98 -16.14
C GLN A 139 -1.03 58.51 -17.36
N GLY A 140 -1.15 57.19 -17.57
CA GLY A 140 -1.85 56.60 -18.72
C GLY A 140 -1.03 56.54 -20.01
N TYR A 141 0.27 56.87 -19.98
CA TYR A 141 1.17 56.75 -21.14
C TYR A 141 1.70 55.32 -21.33
N VAL A 142 0.78 54.35 -21.43
CA VAL A 142 1.06 52.91 -21.37
C VAL A 142 2.17 52.46 -22.34
N ARG A 143 2.09 52.85 -23.62
CA ARG A 143 3.09 52.43 -24.62
C ARG A 143 4.51 52.94 -24.28
N ARG A 144 4.61 54.18 -23.80
CA ARG A 144 5.90 54.76 -23.38
C ARG A 144 6.42 54.07 -22.11
N ALA A 145 5.53 53.69 -21.20
CA ALA A 145 5.90 52.94 -20.01
C ALA A 145 6.52 51.59 -20.40
N ILE A 146 5.89 50.83 -21.30
CA ILE A 146 6.42 49.56 -21.83
C ILE A 146 7.82 49.75 -22.43
N ASP A 147 8.00 50.72 -23.33
CA ASP A 147 9.31 50.99 -23.96
C ASP A 147 10.38 51.33 -22.90
N THR A 148 10.00 52.07 -21.86
CA THR A 148 10.88 52.46 -20.76
C THR A 148 11.26 51.27 -19.88
N TYR A 149 10.31 50.39 -19.58
CA TYR A 149 10.55 49.15 -18.83
C TYR A 149 11.44 48.17 -19.60
N LEU A 150 11.20 47.97 -20.90
CA LEU A 150 12.05 47.13 -21.75
C LEU A 150 13.49 47.66 -21.80
N LYS A 151 13.66 48.97 -21.87
CA LYS A 151 14.98 49.60 -21.78
C LYS A 151 15.62 49.38 -20.40
N ALA A 152 14.85 49.47 -19.32
CA ALA A 152 15.32 49.21 -17.97
C ALA A 152 15.80 47.76 -17.80
N GLU A 153 15.05 46.80 -18.36
CA GLU A 153 15.40 45.39 -18.37
C GLU A 153 16.69 45.12 -19.16
N GLN A 154 16.85 45.71 -20.34
CA GLN A 154 18.06 45.55 -21.17
C GLN A 154 19.34 46.04 -20.46
N LEU A 155 19.23 47.03 -19.58
CA LEU A 155 20.37 47.59 -18.85
C LEU A 155 20.82 46.69 -17.70
N GLU A 156 19.88 46.00 -17.04
CA GLU A 156 20.15 45.11 -15.90
C GLU A 156 19.30 43.83 -16.00
N PRO A 157 19.67 42.88 -16.88
CA PRO A 157 18.90 41.66 -17.13
C PRO A 157 18.99 40.61 -16.00
N ASP A 158 20.01 40.69 -15.15
CA ASP A 158 20.27 39.73 -14.05
C ASP A 158 20.00 40.34 -12.66
N ARG A 159 19.12 41.33 -12.62
CA ARG A 159 18.78 42.04 -11.39
C ARG A 159 18.07 41.13 -10.38
N ALA A 160 18.38 41.29 -9.09
CA ALA A 160 17.84 40.43 -8.02
C ALA A 160 16.32 40.56 -7.82
N ASP A 161 15.74 41.75 -7.99
CA ASP A 161 14.29 42.03 -7.91
C ASP A 161 13.60 42.04 -9.28
N LEU A 162 14.20 41.37 -10.28
CA LEU A 162 13.66 41.36 -11.65
C LEU A 162 12.25 40.75 -11.72
N ASP A 163 11.96 39.76 -10.90
CA ASP A 163 10.65 39.13 -10.79
C ASP A 163 9.55 40.15 -10.44
N ASP A 164 9.78 41.04 -9.46
CA ASP A 164 8.87 42.15 -9.13
C ASP A 164 8.73 43.14 -10.28
N LYS A 165 9.83 43.45 -10.98
CA LYS A 165 9.83 44.39 -12.09
C LYS A 165 9.09 43.87 -13.32
N LEU A 166 9.24 42.59 -13.62
CA LEU A 166 8.51 41.95 -14.72
C LEU A 166 7.01 41.91 -14.47
N LEU A 167 6.55 41.82 -13.21
CA LEU A 167 5.12 41.95 -12.90
C LEU A 167 4.57 43.34 -13.28
N LEU A 168 5.34 44.42 -13.05
CA LEU A 168 4.96 45.78 -13.47
C LEU A 168 4.94 45.93 -14.99
N LEU A 169 5.91 45.33 -15.68
CA LEU A 169 5.92 45.30 -17.15
C LEU A 169 4.71 44.54 -17.70
N ALA A 170 4.36 43.40 -17.10
CA ALA A 170 3.20 42.62 -17.49
C ALA A 170 1.88 43.37 -17.26
N GLU A 171 1.75 44.09 -16.14
CA GLU A 171 0.61 44.98 -15.88
C GLU A 171 0.50 46.09 -16.94
N ALA A 172 1.62 46.66 -17.39
CA ALA A 172 1.64 47.60 -18.50
C ALA A 172 1.19 46.96 -19.83
N TYR A 173 1.55 45.69 -20.08
CA TYR A 173 1.05 44.93 -21.22
C TYR A 173 -0.46 44.66 -21.14
N GLU A 174 -0.99 44.34 -19.96
CA GLU A 174 -2.44 44.21 -19.74
C GLU A 174 -3.17 45.53 -20.01
N ALA A 175 -2.65 46.65 -19.50
CA ALA A 175 -3.19 47.98 -19.75
C ALA A 175 -3.15 48.37 -21.24
N ALA A 176 -2.23 47.78 -22.02
CA ALA A 176 -2.15 47.94 -23.48
C ALA A 176 -3.02 46.94 -24.25
N ASN A 177 -3.80 46.08 -23.56
CA ASN A 177 -4.55 44.96 -24.12
C ASN A 177 -3.67 43.96 -24.89
N GLN A 178 -2.40 43.83 -24.51
CA GLN A 178 -1.42 42.91 -25.09
C GLN A 178 -1.31 41.64 -24.22
N LEU A 179 -2.44 40.95 -24.04
CA LEU A 179 -2.57 39.83 -23.09
C LEU A 179 -1.57 38.69 -23.35
N GLY A 180 -1.24 38.38 -24.61
CA GLY A 180 -0.24 37.36 -24.93
C GLY A 180 1.18 37.71 -24.47
N MET A 181 1.54 39.01 -24.51
CA MET A 181 2.83 39.49 -23.99
C MET A 181 2.85 39.50 -22.46
N ALA A 182 1.72 39.88 -21.84
CA ALA A 182 1.55 39.83 -20.40
C ALA A 182 1.67 38.39 -19.87
N GLU A 183 0.92 37.45 -20.45
CA GLU A 183 0.97 36.03 -20.10
C GLU A 183 2.38 35.45 -20.26
N ALA A 184 3.07 35.75 -21.35
CA ALA A 184 4.46 35.30 -21.56
C ALA A 184 5.42 35.86 -20.50
N THR A 185 5.18 37.10 -20.06
CA THR A 185 5.98 37.75 -19.01
C THR A 185 5.68 37.13 -17.64
N TYR A 186 4.42 36.87 -17.29
CA TYR A 186 4.07 36.11 -16.08
C TYR A 186 4.67 34.72 -16.09
N LYS A 187 4.60 34.02 -17.23
CA LYS A 187 5.22 32.70 -17.43
C LYS A 187 6.70 32.71 -17.13
N ARG A 188 7.43 33.71 -17.63
CA ARG A 188 8.84 33.87 -17.32
C ARG A 188 9.09 34.04 -15.81
N VAL A 189 8.23 34.81 -15.13
CA VAL A 189 8.34 34.99 -13.67
C VAL A 189 8.18 33.66 -12.93
N TYR A 190 7.12 32.90 -13.20
CA TYR A 190 6.84 31.68 -12.45
C TYR A 190 7.61 30.43 -12.91
N ASP A 191 8.10 30.38 -14.16
CA ASP A 191 8.89 29.24 -14.66
C ASP A 191 10.40 29.41 -14.43
N GLN A 192 10.94 30.65 -14.47
CA GLN A 192 12.39 30.88 -14.54
C GLN A 192 12.97 31.66 -13.36
N LEU A 193 12.20 32.56 -12.73
CA LEU A 193 12.72 33.50 -11.74
C LEU A 193 12.30 33.13 -10.32
N SER A 194 10.99 33.02 -10.08
CA SER A 194 10.41 32.84 -8.74
C SER A 194 9.18 31.92 -8.78
N PRO A 195 9.38 30.59 -8.91
CA PRO A 195 8.28 29.60 -8.92
C PRO A 195 7.43 29.60 -7.66
N GLU A 196 7.96 30.05 -6.54
CA GLU A 196 7.27 30.15 -5.26
C GLU A 196 6.30 31.34 -5.16
N LYS A 197 6.30 32.25 -6.16
CA LYS A 197 5.55 33.51 -6.11
C LYS A 197 4.10 33.35 -6.62
N PRO A 198 3.08 33.42 -5.75
CA PRO A 198 1.69 33.17 -6.16
C PRO A 198 1.13 34.22 -7.13
N GLN A 199 1.61 35.46 -7.04
CA GLN A 199 1.04 36.59 -7.80
C GLN A 199 1.13 36.38 -9.31
N ALA A 200 2.25 35.86 -9.82
CA ALA A 200 2.44 35.61 -11.23
C ALA A 200 1.46 34.55 -11.77
N TYR A 201 1.27 33.45 -11.03
CA TYR A 201 0.27 32.44 -11.37
C TYR A 201 -1.14 33.00 -11.38
N ARG A 202 -1.54 33.76 -10.35
CA ARG A 202 -2.91 34.32 -10.27
C ARG A 202 -3.25 35.20 -11.47
N LEU A 203 -2.31 36.05 -11.91
CA LEU A 203 -2.51 36.93 -13.05
C LEU A 203 -2.57 36.15 -14.37
N ALA A 204 -1.65 35.20 -14.58
CA ALA A 204 -1.68 34.33 -15.76
C ALA A 204 -2.99 33.50 -15.83
N ILE A 205 -3.40 32.93 -14.70
CA ILE A 205 -4.66 32.18 -14.57
C ILE A 205 -5.87 33.08 -14.88
N ALA A 206 -5.88 34.33 -14.41
CA ALA A 206 -6.96 35.28 -14.70
C ALA A 206 -7.10 35.52 -16.21
N ILE A 207 -5.98 35.77 -16.91
CA ILE A 207 -5.96 35.92 -18.38
C ILE A 207 -6.50 34.66 -19.06
N MET A 208 -6.07 33.47 -18.64
CA MET A 208 -6.55 32.21 -19.22
C MET A 208 -8.05 32.01 -19.04
N LEU A 209 -8.59 32.33 -17.86
CA LEU A 209 -10.02 32.22 -17.57
C LEU A 209 -10.84 33.23 -18.37
N GLU A 210 -10.37 34.46 -18.53
CA GLU A 210 -11.01 35.47 -19.38
C GLU A 210 -11.08 35.05 -20.86
N GLN A 211 -10.08 34.29 -21.33
CA GLN A 211 -10.02 33.75 -22.68
C GLN A 211 -10.76 32.41 -22.85
N ASN A 212 -11.50 31.94 -21.83
CA ASN A 212 -12.15 30.62 -21.78
C ASN A 212 -11.18 29.43 -21.95
N ARG A 213 -9.88 29.59 -21.65
CA ARG A 213 -8.85 28.53 -21.66
C ARG A 213 -8.85 27.77 -20.34
N GLN A 214 -9.99 27.17 -19.99
CA GLN A 214 -10.23 26.59 -18.67
C GLN A 214 -9.35 25.37 -18.36
N LEU A 215 -9.09 24.51 -19.35
CA LEU A 215 -8.20 23.35 -19.19
C LEU A 215 -6.77 23.77 -18.83
N GLU A 216 -6.22 24.73 -19.55
CA GLU A 216 -4.89 25.29 -19.29
C GLU A 216 -4.83 25.96 -17.91
N ALA A 217 -5.88 26.72 -17.56
CA ALA A 217 -5.98 27.37 -16.26
C ALA A 217 -6.00 26.37 -15.09
N VAL A 218 -6.77 25.27 -15.21
CA VAL A 218 -6.87 24.21 -14.19
C VAL A 218 -5.52 23.50 -14.01
N ASN A 219 -4.81 23.21 -15.10
CA ASN A 219 -3.48 22.61 -15.05
C ASN A 219 -2.47 23.56 -14.39
N LEU A 220 -2.53 24.85 -14.73
CA LEU A 220 -1.68 25.88 -14.12
C LEU A 220 -2.00 26.09 -12.63
N MET A 221 -3.26 26.00 -12.21
CA MET A 221 -3.64 26.04 -10.79
C MET A 221 -3.04 24.88 -10.00
N GLN A 222 -2.98 23.67 -10.59
CA GLN A 222 -2.33 22.53 -9.95
C GLN A 222 -0.83 22.78 -9.80
N GLN A 223 -0.14 23.20 -10.87
CA GLN A 223 1.27 23.56 -10.83
C GLN A 223 1.53 24.68 -9.80
N ALA A 224 0.69 25.72 -9.76
CA ALA A 224 0.80 26.82 -8.82
C ALA A 224 0.68 26.33 -7.37
N TYR A 225 -0.24 25.41 -7.07
CA TYR A 225 -0.36 24.80 -5.75
C TYR A 225 0.90 24.02 -5.37
N GLU A 226 1.44 23.21 -6.28
CA GLU A 226 2.64 22.40 -6.06
C GLU A 226 3.90 23.26 -5.79
N GLN A 227 4.04 24.39 -6.48
CA GLN A 227 5.21 25.26 -6.34
C GLN A 227 5.10 26.26 -5.17
N THR A 228 3.89 26.76 -4.88
CA THR A 228 3.69 27.83 -3.88
C THR A 228 3.14 27.33 -2.54
N GLY A 229 2.47 26.18 -2.52
CA GLY A 229 1.74 25.68 -1.36
C GLY A 229 0.47 26.49 -1.00
N ASP A 230 0.04 27.44 -1.84
CA ASP A 230 -1.12 28.28 -1.58
C ASP A 230 -2.44 27.54 -1.86
N GLU A 231 -3.18 27.22 -0.79
CA GLU A 231 -4.48 26.55 -0.86
C GLU A 231 -5.53 27.29 -1.70
N ALA A 232 -5.35 28.59 -1.97
CA ALA A 232 -6.27 29.34 -2.82
C ALA A 232 -6.37 28.74 -4.22
N PHE A 233 -5.25 28.29 -4.81
CA PHE A 233 -5.24 27.65 -6.12
C PHE A 233 -5.98 26.30 -6.11
N PHE A 234 -5.78 25.52 -5.06
CA PHE A 234 -6.50 24.26 -4.88
C PHE A 234 -8.01 24.48 -4.80
N LYS A 235 -8.46 25.46 -3.99
CA LYS A 235 -9.87 25.83 -3.85
C LYS A 235 -10.47 26.35 -5.15
N GLN A 236 -9.72 27.19 -5.88
CA GLN A 236 -10.15 27.71 -7.17
C GLN A 236 -10.29 26.59 -8.21
N ARG A 237 -9.30 25.70 -8.29
CA ARG A 237 -9.34 24.52 -9.15
C ARG A 237 -10.54 23.63 -8.83
N TYR A 238 -10.75 23.34 -7.55
CA TYR A 238 -11.86 22.50 -7.05
C TYR A 238 -13.26 23.03 -7.44
N GLN A 239 -13.40 24.34 -7.66
CA GLN A 239 -14.66 24.95 -8.12
C GLN A 239 -14.90 24.78 -9.62
N LEU A 240 -13.83 24.53 -10.40
CA LEU A 240 -13.88 24.45 -11.86
C LEU A 240 -13.88 23.01 -12.37
N VAL A 241 -13.17 22.09 -11.69
CA VAL A 241 -13.12 20.68 -12.10
C VAL A 241 -14.33 19.90 -11.56
N PRO A 242 -14.72 18.82 -12.26
CA PRO A 242 -15.66 17.85 -11.71
C PRO A 242 -15.21 17.32 -10.34
N LEU A 243 -16.18 17.06 -9.47
CA LEU A 243 -15.91 16.38 -8.21
C LEU A 243 -15.45 14.94 -8.47
N PRO A 244 -14.46 14.44 -7.71
CA PRO A 244 -14.04 13.06 -7.86
C PRO A 244 -15.21 12.11 -7.57
N PRO A 245 -15.28 10.96 -8.28
CA PRO A 245 -16.32 9.97 -8.03
C PRO A 245 -16.20 9.45 -6.59
N LYS A 246 -17.31 8.95 -6.06
CA LYS A 246 -17.39 8.30 -4.75
C LYS A 246 -17.80 6.86 -4.90
N ALA A 247 -17.14 5.96 -4.19
CA ALA A 247 -17.59 4.59 -4.11
C ALA A 247 -18.73 4.43 -3.11
N SER A 248 -19.71 3.60 -3.43
CA SER A 248 -20.82 3.23 -2.53
C SER A 248 -20.36 2.41 -1.32
N LEU A 249 -19.27 1.64 -1.49
CA LEU A 249 -18.66 0.83 -0.44
C LEU A 249 -17.40 1.51 0.10
N ALA A 250 -17.24 1.52 1.43
CA ALA A 250 -16.03 2.04 2.06
C ALA A 250 -14.80 1.18 1.73
N ALA A 251 -13.63 1.81 1.61
CA ALA A 251 -12.38 1.11 1.39
C ALA A 251 -12.07 0.10 2.51
N GLY A 252 -11.33 -0.96 2.20
CA GLY A 252 -10.78 -1.88 3.18
C GLY A 252 -11.23 -3.33 3.02
N ARG A 253 -11.28 -4.04 4.15
CA ARG A 253 -11.55 -5.48 4.20
C ARG A 253 -13.05 -5.73 4.31
N HIS A 254 -13.55 -6.57 3.42
CA HIS A 254 -14.95 -7.01 3.44
C HIS A 254 -15.04 -8.52 3.37
N MET A 255 -16.09 -9.06 3.98
CA MET A 255 -16.44 -10.47 3.86
C MET A 255 -17.53 -10.65 2.81
N TYR A 256 -17.46 -11.81 2.13
CA TYR A 256 -18.34 -12.19 1.02
C TYR A 256 -18.21 -11.29 -0.21
N SER A 257 -18.71 -11.78 -1.35
CA SER A 257 -18.78 -10.99 -2.57
C SER A 257 -19.60 -9.72 -2.35
N LYS A 258 -19.10 -8.58 -2.83
CA LYS A 258 -19.77 -7.28 -2.71
C LYS A 258 -19.90 -6.63 -4.07
N ASN A 259 -20.99 -5.89 -4.25
CA ASN A 259 -21.14 -4.99 -5.40
C ASN A 259 -20.69 -3.60 -4.97
N VAL A 260 -19.86 -2.97 -5.79
CA VAL A 260 -19.36 -1.62 -5.61
C VAL A 260 -19.85 -0.76 -6.76
N GLU A 261 -20.38 0.42 -6.41
CA GLU A 261 -20.84 1.39 -7.39
C GLU A 261 -19.99 2.65 -7.30
N PHE A 262 -19.64 3.23 -8.45
CA PHE A 262 -19.03 4.55 -8.51
C PHE A 262 -20.08 5.59 -8.86
N ILE A 263 -20.16 6.62 -8.04
CA ILE A 263 -21.20 7.64 -8.07
C ILE A 263 -20.54 8.99 -8.33
N SER A 264 -20.96 9.67 -9.38
CA SER A 264 -20.61 11.06 -9.64
C SER A 264 -21.70 11.94 -9.03
N SER A 265 -21.35 12.85 -8.11
CA SER A 265 -22.34 13.74 -7.50
C SER A 265 -22.91 14.80 -8.46
N GLN A 266 -22.32 14.92 -9.65
CA GLN A 266 -22.68 15.90 -10.67
C GLN A 266 -23.12 15.21 -11.98
N ASP A 267 -23.42 13.91 -11.94
CA ASP A 267 -23.88 13.10 -13.08
C ASP A 267 -22.94 13.09 -14.30
N TYR A 268 -21.64 13.28 -14.06
CA TYR A 268 -20.59 13.17 -15.08
C TYR A 268 -20.17 11.73 -15.36
N GLU A 269 -19.62 11.49 -16.55
CA GLU A 269 -19.06 10.21 -16.95
C GLU A 269 -17.86 9.83 -16.07
N ILE A 270 -17.75 8.55 -15.69
CA ILE A 270 -16.69 8.04 -14.84
C ILE A 270 -15.83 7.07 -15.65
N LEU A 271 -14.52 7.31 -15.70
CA LEU A 271 -13.54 6.35 -16.18
C LEU A 271 -12.81 5.74 -15.00
N TYR A 272 -12.64 4.43 -15.00
CA TYR A 272 -11.90 3.71 -13.97
C TYR A 272 -10.84 2.78 -14.56
N THR A 273 -9.85 2.43 -13.75
CA THR A 273 -8.84 1.44 -14.08
C THR A 273 -8.52 0.54 -12.88
N LEU A 274 -8.03 -0.66 -13.18
CA LEU A 274 -7.50 -1.63 -12.23
C LEU A 274 -5.98 -1.65 -12.40
N GLY A 275 -5.25 -0.90 -11.57
CA GLY A 275 -3.78 -0.84 -11.59
C GLY A 275 -3.20 0.50 -12.06
N ASP A 276 -2.03 0.45 -12.70
CA ASP A 276 -1.18 1.64 -12.94
C ASP A 276 -1.48 2.38 -14.26
N GLY A 277 -2.57 2.05 -14.94
CA GLY A 277 -2.98 2.73 -16.16
C GLY A 277 -3.12 4.24 -15.96
N LEU A 278 -2.75 5.04 -16.97
CA LEU A 278 -2.94 6.48 -16.95
C LEU A 278 -4.41 6.81 -17.21
N LEU A 279 -5.04 7.55 -16.30
CA LEU A 279 -6.38 8.10 -16.49
C LEU A 279 -6.25 9.53 -17.02
N PRO A 280 -7.11 9.95 -17.98
CA PRO A 280 -8.25 9.22 -18.55
C PRO A 280 -7.92 8.29 -19.74
N GLU A 281 -6.71 8.35 -20.32
CA GLU A 281 -6.38 7.71 -21.61
C GLU A 281 -6.60 6.19 -21.69
N THR A 282 -6.29 5.47 -20.60
CA THR A 282 -6.43 4.01 -20.50
C THR A 282 -7.65 3.59 -19.67
N GLY A 283 -8.52 4.55 -19.33
CA GLY A 283 -9.69 4.34 -18.49
C GLY A 283 -10.80 3.55 -19.19
N ILE A 284 -11.45 2.69 -18.43
CA ILE A 284 -12.64 1.95 -18.85
C ILE A 284 -13.87 2.74 -18.42
N LEU A 285 -14.83 2.92 -19.33
CA LEU A 285 -16.09 3.59 -19.02
C LEU A 285 -16.91 2.79 -18.01
N TYR A 286 -17.22 3.43 -16.88
CA TYR A 286 -18.09 2.86 -15.86
C TYR A 286 -19.54 2.90 -16.33
N THR A 287 -20.12 1.72 -16.54
CA THR A 287 -21.50 1.56 -17.06
C THR A 287 -22.47 0.95 -16.05
N GLY A 288 -21.98 0.44 -14.92
CA GLY A 288 -22.80 -0.17 -13.89
C GLY A 288 -22.01 -0.80 -12.75
N PRO A 289 -22.71 -1.36 -11.73
CA PRO A 289 -22.09 -1.90 -10.53
C PRO A 289 -21.04 -2.98 -10.81
N LEU A 290 -19.92 -2.92 -10.11
CA LEU A 290 -18.81 -3.88 -10.21
C LEU A 290 -18.95 -4.95 -9.13
N THR A 291 -19.03 -6.22 -9.53
CA THR A 291 -19.05 -7.34 -8.59
C THR A 291 -17.62 -7.75 -8.21
N LEU A 292 -17.31 -7.61 -6.92
CA LEU A 292 -16.03 -8.01 -6.34
C LEU A 292 -16.15 -9.39 -5.71
N ASN A 293 -15.40 -10.35 -6.26
CA ASN A 293 -15.25 -11.70 -5.72
C ASN A 293 -14.06 -11.74 -4.75
N GLU A 294 -13.65 -12.92 -4.30
CA GLU A 294 -12.47 -13.05 -3.45
C GLU A 294 -11.21 -12.51 -4.14
N GLY A 295 -10.48 -11.62 -3.46
CA GLY A 295 -9.28 -11.01 -4.02
C GLY A 295 -8.99 -9.62 -3.48
N THR A 296 -7.92 -9.02 -4.00
CA THR A 296 -7.56 -7.63 -3.73
C THR A 296 -7.73 -6.82 -5.01
N TYR A 297 -8.51 -5.75 -4.93
CA TYR A 297 -8.81 -4.86 -6.03
C TYR A 297 -8.36 -3.44 -5.68
N ASN A 298 -7.57 -2.84 -6.54
CA ASN A 298 -7.19 -1.42 -6.44
C ASN A 298 -7.86 -0.69 -7.60
N PHE A 299 -8.90 0.08 -7.30
CA PHE A 299 -9.57 0.90 -8.28
C PHE A 299 -9.04 2.32 -8.22
N ARG A 300 -8.79 2.88 -9.40
CA ARG A 300 -8.55 4.31 -9.60
C ARG A 300 -9.63 4.82 -10.53
N ALA A 301 -10.24 5.96 -10.25
CA ALA A 301 -11.28 6.52 -11.10
C ALA A 301 -11.29 8.04 -11.12
N VAL A 302 -11.72 8.60 -12.25
CA VAL A 302 -11.89 10.04 -12.47
C VAL A 302 -13.25 10.30 -13.10
N ALA A 303 -13.83 11.47 -12.81
CA ALA A 303 -15.01 11.97 -13.48
C ALA A 303 -14.58 12.95 -14.59
N ILE A 304 -15.26 12.89 -15.74
CA ILE A 304 -14.94 13.69 -16.92
C ILE A 304 -16.15 14.55 -17.29
N SER A 305 -15.92 15.85 -17.45
CA SER A 305 -16.89 16.80 -17.99
C SER A 305 -16.26 17.53 -19.18
N ASN A 306 -16.68 17.17 -20.39
CA ASN A 306 -16.05 17.63 -21.63
C ASN A 306 -14.53 17.35 -21.61
N ASP A 307 -13.70 18.40 -21.53
CA ASP A 307 -12.23 18.29 -21.48
C ASP A 307 -11.66 18.31 -20.05
N LEU A 308 -12.49 18.54 -19.02
CA LEU A 308 -12.04 18.66 -17.64
C LEU A 308 -12.11 17.32 -16.91
N VAL A 309 -11.01 16.99 -16.23
CA VAL A 309 -10.85 15.75 -15.47
C VAL A 309 -10.81 16.09 -13.98
N SER A 310 -11.56 15.33 -13.17
CA SER A 310 -11.53 15.44 -11.71
C SER A 310 -10.19 15.00 -11.13
N ASP A 311 -10.02 15.23 -9.83
CA ASP A 311 -9.01 14.50 -9.06
C ASP A 311 -9.28 12.99 -9.10
N GLU A 312 -8.22 12.22 -8.91
CA GLU A 312 -8.28 10.77 -8.94
C GLU A 312 -8.79 10.21 -7.60
N MET A 313 -9.86 9.42 -7.65
CA MET A 313 -10.28 8.56 -6.55
C MET A 313 -9.45 7.28 -6.57
N SER A 314 -8.72 6.99 -5.49
CA SER A 314 -8.01 5.72 -5.29
C SER A 314 -8.63 4.94 -4.14
N ILE A 315 -9.09 3.71 -4.40
CA ILE A 315 -9.73 2.85 -3.41
C ILE A 315 -9.26 1.40 -3.50
N ARG A 316 -8.95 0.80 -2.35
CA ARG A 316 -8.53 -0.59 -2.21
C ARG A 316 -9.60 -1.41 -1.49
N TYR A 317 -9.97 -2.54 -2.09
CA TYR A 317 -10.82 -3.56 -1.48
C TYR A 317 -10.06 -4.86 -1.32
N THR A 318 -10.25 -5.50 -0.17
CA THR A 318 -9.80 -6.88 0.06
C THR A 318 -11.02 -7.69 0.46
N ILE A 319 -11.47 -8.55 -0.44
CA ILE A 319 -12.61 -9.44 -0.21
C ILE A 319 -12.08 -10.80 0.23
N THR A 320 -12.55 -11.27 1.39
CA THR A 320 -12.20 -12.60 1.93
C THR A 320 -13.46 -13.43 2.15
N LEU A 321 -13.40 -14.71 1.79
CA LEU A 321 -14.46 -15.68 2.08
C LEU A 321 -14.20 -16.33 3.46
N PRO A 322 -15.25 -16.69 4.21
CA PRO A 322 -15.06 -17.35 5.49
C PRO A 322 -14.46 -18.74 5.29
N THR A 323 -13.50 -19.08 6.17
CA THR A 323 -12.93 -20.42 6.25
C THR A 323 -13.67 -21.19 7.35
N PRO A 324 -14.16 -22.41 7.09
CA PRO A 324 -14.87 -23.17 8.11
C PRO A 324 -13.93 -23.55 9.26
N LEU A 325 -14.49 -23.70 10.46
CA LEU A 325 -13.75 -24.19 11.62
C LEU A 325 -13.41 -25.68 11.48
N ALA A 326 -12.29 -26.08 12.07
CA ALA A 326 -11.91 -27.49 12.13
C ALA A 326 -12.98 -28.31 12.86
N PRO A 327 -13.29 -29.52 12.38
CA PRO A 327 -14.24 -30.40 13.07
C PRO A 327 -13.73 -30.76 14.46
N LYS A 328 -14.65 -31.11 15.36
CA LYS A 328 -14.34 -31.65 16.67
C LYS A 328 -14.91 -33.06 16.83
N THR A 329 -14.22 -33.87 17.59
CA THR A 329 -14.72 -35.18 18.04
C THR A 329 -15.60 -35.04 19.27
N ASN A 330 -16.47 -36.03 19.49
CA ASN A 330 -17.21 -36.18 20.75
C ASN A 330 -16.40 -36.90 21.85
N MET A 331 -15.26 -37.51 21.50
CA MET A 331 -14.44 -38.33 22.39
C MET A 331 -13.02 -37.77 22.52
N GLU A 332 -12.49 -37.79 23.74
CA GLU A 332 -11.14 -37.33 24.03
C GLU A 332 -10.07 -38.34 23.58
N SER A 333 -8.90 -37.80 23.22
CA SER A 333 -7.68 -38.54 22.88
C SER A 333 -7.14 -39.29 24.11
N ARG A 334 -7.36 -40.61 24.18
CA ARG A 334 -6.82 -41.46 25.26
C ARG A 334 -6.83 -42.94 24.89
N THR A 335 -6.38 -43.77 25.83
CA THR A 335 -6.50 -45.23 25.74
C THR A 335 -7.86 -45.69 26.27
N TYR A 336 -8.48 -46.64 25.57
CA TYR A 336 -9.78 -47.23 25.87
C TYR A 336 -9.68 -48.76 25.90
N ASP A 337 -10.35 -49.42 26.84
CA ASP A 337 -10.37 -50.90 26.92
C ASP A 337 -11.48 -51.56 26.07
N ARG A 338 -12.42 -50.74 25.60
CA ARG A 338 -13.49 -51.15 24.69
C ARG A 338 -13.40 -50.37 23.40
N GLN A 339 -13.94 -50.99 22.33
CA GLN A 339 -14.10 -50.30 21.06
C GLN A 339 -15.04 -49.09 21.24
N ILE A 340 -14.64 -47.96 20.67
CA ILE A 340 -15.37 -46.70 20.79
C ILE A 340 -15.97 -46.27 19.45
N ARG A 341 -17.05 -45.50 19.54
CA ARG A 341 -17.72 -44.85 18.42
C ARG A 341 -17.49 -43.34 18.53
N VAL A 342 -16.85 -42.77 17.51
CA VAL A 342 -16.46 -41.35 17.47
C VAL A 342 -17.28 -40.65 16.41
N SER A 343 -17.93 -39.55 16.78
CA SER A 343 -18.68 -38.71 15.86
C SER A 343 -17.93 -37.39 15.65
N LEU A 344 -17.98 -36.90 14.42
CA LEU A 344 -17.46 -35.59 14.06
C LEU A 344 -18.59 -34.56 14.10
N ARG A 345 -18.29 -33.37 14.62
CA ARG A 345 -19.22 -32.24 14.63
C ARG A 345 -18.52 -30.97 14.15
N ILE A 346 -19.26 -30.15 13.43
CA ILE A 346 -18.86 -28.78 13.10
C ILE A 346 -19.16 -27.92 14.33
N VAL A 347 -18.23 -27.00 14.63
CA VAL A 347 -18.35 -26.07 15.76
C VAL A 347 -18.99 -24.76 15.33
N ASP A 348 -18.92 -24.46 14.04
CA ASP A 348 -19.49 -23.27 13.44
C ASP A 348 -21.02 -23.41 13.34
N GLU A 349 -21.74 -22.50 13.99
CA GLU A 349 -23.21 -22.44 13.94
C GLU A 349 -23.71 -21.62 12.74
N ASP A 350 -22.85 -20.79 12.14
CA ASP A 350 -23.20 -19.87 11.07
C ASP A 350 -23.09 -20.52 9.67
N ASP A 351 -22.21 -21.52 9.51
CA ASP A 351 -22.02 -22.26 8.25
C ASP A 351 -22.58 -23.69 8.33
N LYS A 352 -23.85 -23.84 7.92
CA LYS A 352 -24.56 -25.14 7.92
C LYS A 352 -24.24 -26.00 6.68
N ASP A 353 -23.67 -25.40 5.62
CA ASP A 353 -23.39 -26.05 4.35
C ASP A 353 -21.93 -26.51 4.28
N VAL A 354 -21.54 -27.37 5.23
CA VAL A 354 -20.17 -27.87 5.37
C VAL A 354 -20.14 -29.39 5.22
N THR A 355 -19.28 -29.86 4.32
CA THR A 355 -19.00 -31.29 4.14
C THR A 355 -17.73 -31.66 4.89
N LEU A 356 -17.79 -32.75 5.66
CA LEU A 356 -16.67 -33.27 6.43
C LEU A 356 -16.00 -34.44 5.70
N TYR A 357 -14.68 -34.43 5.62
CA TYR A 357 -13.86 -35.50 5.05
C TYR A 357 -12.90 -36.02 6.11
N TYR A 358 -12.67 -37.33 6.16
CA TYR A 358 -11.86 -37.92 7.23
C TYR A 358 -11.08 -39.16 6.80
N THR A 359 -10.05 -39.49 7.58
CA THR A 359 -9.24 -40.71 7.46
C THR A 359 -8.98 -41.29 8.85
N ILE A 360 -8.89 -42.62 8.96
CA ILE A 360 -8.66 -43.33 10.25
C ILE A 360 -7.25 -43.91 10.33
N ASP A 361 -6.65 -44.15 9.16
CA ASP A 361 -5.31 -44.70 9.00
C ASP A 361 -4.18 -43.69 9.26
N GLY A 362 -4.51 -42.41 9.45
CA GLY A 362 -3.55 -41.34 9.69
C GLY A 362 -3.01 -40.66 8.43
N THR A 363 -3.52 -40.99 7.24
CA THR A 363 -3.21 -40.24 6.01
C THR A 363 -3.87 -38.86 6.01
N LYS A 364 -3.33 -37.88 5.27
CA LYS A 364 -3.90 -36.52 5.26
C LYS A 364 -5.23 -36.53 4.48
N PRO A 365 -6.35 -36.13 5.10
CA PRO A 365 -7.64 -36.09 4.41
C PRO A 365 -7.62 -35.00 3.33
N ASN A 366 -8.31 -35.29 2.24
CA ASN A 366 -8.49 -34.43 1.06
C ASN A 366 -9.91 -34.60 0.52
N LEU A 367 -10.22 -33.96 -0.61
CA LEU A 367 -11.54 -34.01 -1.25
C LEU A 367 -11.91 -35.42 -1.79
N ASP A 368 -10.92 -36.28 -2.00
CA ASP A 368 -11.11 -37.67 -2.40
C ASP A 368 -11.23 -38.61 -1.19
N SER A 369 -11.15 -38.10 0.03
CA SER A 369 -11.31 -38.92 1.24
C SER A 369 -12.78 -39.26 1.49
N PRO A 370 -13.08 -40.27 2.33
CA PRO A 370 -14.45 -40.58 2.72
C PRO A 370 -15.17 -39.40 3.38
N ARG A 371 -16.42 -39.19 2.95
CA ARG A 371 -17.30 -38.17 3.52
C ARG A 371 -17.95 -38.69 4.80
N TYR A 372 -18.00 -37.84 5.82
CA TYR A 372 -18.72 -38.14 7.04
C TYR A 372 -20.20 -37.82 6.90
N VAL A 373 -21.05 -38.85 6.91
CA VAL A 373 -22.50 -38.75 6.70
C VAL A 373 -23.33 -38.74 8.00
N GLY A 374 -22.66 -38.64 9.16
CA GLY A 374 -23.30 -38.58 10.47
C GLY A 374 -23.24 -39.88 11.28
N ASP A 375 -23.01 -41.03 10.62
CA ASP A 375 -22.84 -42.30 11.32
C ASP A 375 -21.56 -42.31 12.18
N PRO A 376 -21.60 -42.77 13.44
CA PRO A 376 -20.41 -42.80 14.27
C PRO A 376 -19.30 -43.70 13.69
N ILE A 377 -18.09 -43.16 13.63
CA ILE A 377 -16.88 -43.85 13.17
C ILE A 377 -16.44 -44.85 14.23
N LEU A 378 -16.33 -46.12 13.85
CA LEU A 378 -15.89 -47.18 14.75
C LEU A 378 -14.36 -47.25 14.78
N ILE A 379 -13.74 -46.89 15.90
CA ILE A 379 -12.28 -46.94 16.02
C ILE A 379 -11.83 -48.39 16.19
N PRO A 380 -10.89 -48.88 15.36
CA PRO A 380 -10.45 -50.27 15.42
C PRO A 380 -9.51 -50.52 16.63
N PRO A 381 -9.37 -51.78 17.08
CA PRO A 381 -8.35 -52.20 18.06
C PRO A 381 -6.94 -51.74 17.65
N GLY A 382 -6.07 -51.39 18.62
CA GLY A 382 -4.73 -50.84 18.35
C GLY A 382 -4.69 -49.31 18.38
N ARG A 383 -3.61 -48.72 17.83
CA ARG A 383 -3.49 -47.27 17.65
C ARG A 383 -4.12 -46.86 16.32
N SER A 384 -4.86 -45.76 16.33
CA SER A 384 -5.52 -45.16 15.17
C SER A 384 -5.37 -43.64 15.23
N TYR A 385 -5.19 -43.02 14.07
CA TYR A 385 -5.06 -41.57 13.94
C TYR A 385 -6.24 -41.05 13.12
N LEU A 386 -7.25 -40.52 13.81
CA LEU A 386 -8.40 -39.94 13.17
C LEU A 386 -8.05 -38.51 12.74
N ARG A 387 -8.07 -38.27 11.43
CA ARG A 387 -7.83 -36.96 10.84
C ARG A 387 -9.08 -36.51 10.11
N ALA A 388 -9.43 -35.22 10.18
CA ALA A 388 -10.59 -34.71 9.48
C ALA A 388 -10.45 -33.23 9.08
N ILE A 389 -11.12 -32.86 7.99
CA ILE A 389 -11.24 -31.49 7.48
C ILE A 389 -12.71 -31.19 7.17
N ALA A 390 -13.04 -29.90 7.23
CA ALA A 390 -14.32 -29.35 6.82
C ALA A 390 -14.14 -28.55 5.53
N VAL A 391 -15.08 -28.68 4.60
CA VAL A 391 -15.12 -27.94 3.33
C VAL A 391 -16.48 -27.26 3.22
N ASN A 392 -16.49 -25.94 3.08
CA ASN A 392 -17.74 -25.19 2.94
C ASN A 392 -18.18 -25.03 1.47
N ARG A 393 -19.35 -24.42 1.25
CA ARG A 393 -19.90 -24.12 -0.09
C ARG A 393 -18.99 -23.24 -0.97
N TYR A 394 -18.06 -22.51 -0.37
CA TYR A 394 -17.09 -21.67 -1.07
C TYR A 394 -15.81 -22.42 -1.45
N GLY A 395 -15.72 -23.72 -1.16
CA GLY A 395 -14.54 -24.54 -1.40
C GLY A 395 -13.38 -24.27 -0.44
N LYS A 396 -13.61 -23.52 0.65
CA LYS A 396 -12.59 -23.26 1.68
C LYS A 396 -12.48 -24.47 2.60
N VAL A 397 -11.24 -24.87 2.84
CA VAL A 397 -10.89 -26.01 3.69
C VAL A 397 -10.48 -25.51 5.07
N SER A 398 -11.01 -26.13 6.12
CA SER A 398 -10.64 -25.82 7.50
C SER A 398 -9.19 -26.19 7.81
N ALA A 399 -8.71 -25.74 8.96
CA ALA A 399 -7.58 -26.40 9.60
C ALA A 399 -7.89 -27.89 9.83
N GLU A 400 -6.84 -28.70 9.86
CA GLU A 400 -6.95 -30.14 10.08
C GLU A 400 -7.19 -30.45 11.56
N MET A 401 -8.15 -31.33 11.82
CA MET A 401 -8.31 -32.00 13.10
C MET A 401 -7.44 -33.27 13.11
N TYR A 402 -6.64 -33.46 14.15
CA TYR A 402 -5.78 -34.64 14.33
C TYR A 402 -5.96 -35.19 15.75
N VAL A 403 -6.43 -36.43 15.88
CA VAL A 403 -6.69 -37.07 17.19
C VAL A 403 -6.18 -38.51 17.19
N GLU A 404 -5.42 -38.87 18.24
CA GLU A 404 -4.96 -40.24 18.46
C GLU A 404 -5.93 -41.00 19.37
N TYR A 405 -6.29 -42.21 18.96
CA TYR A 405 -7.03 -43.15 19.79
C TYR A 405 -6.25 -44.47 19.93
N LYS A 406 -6.24 -45.02 21.14
CA LYS A 406 -5.69 -46.34 21.41
C LYS A 406 -6.75 -47.24 22.01
N VAL A 407 -7.07 -48.35 21.36
CA VAL A 407 -8.00 -49.36 21.89
C VAL A 407 -7.20 -50.59 22.31
N ASN A 408 -7.19 -50.90 23.60
CA ASN A 408 -6.41 -51.99 24.19
C ASN A 408 -7.08 -53.36 23.98
N ARG A 409 -7.07 -53.82 22.72
CA ARG A 409 -7.61 -55.11 22.30
C ARG A 409 -6.68 -55.76 21.27
N PRO A 410 -6.66 -57.09 21.18
CA PRO A 410 -5.90 -57.78 20.15
C PRO A 410 -6.41 -57.35 18.76
N PHE A 411 -5.47 -57.17 17.83
CA PHE A 411 -5.74 -56.80 16.45
C PHE A 411 -4.99 -57.73 15.49
N LYS A 412 -5.50 -57.82 14.26
CA LYS A 412 -4.88 -58.60 13.19
C LYS A 412 -3.58 -57.94 12.75
N THR A 413 -2.55 -58.72 12.44
CA THR A 413 -1.24 -58.20 12.05
C THR A 413 -1.25 -57.61 10.64
N PHE A 414 -0.39 -56.61 10.42
CA PHE A 414 -0.07 -56.06 9.09
C PHE A 414 0.48 -57.15 8.15
N PHE A 415 0.45 -56.89 6.85
CA PHE A 415 1.12 -57.72 5.86
C PHE A 415 2.64 -57.59 6.02
N ARG A 416 3.35 -58.72 6.12
CA ARG A 416 4.82 -58.76 6.20
C ARG A 416 5.36 -59.92 5.38
N SER A 417 6.23 -59.64 4.42
CA SER A 417 6.78 -60.66 3.50
C SER A 417 7.51 -61.81 4.20
N GLU A 418 8.07 -61.58 5.39
CA GLU A 418 8.73 -62.61 6.21
C GLU A 418 7.78 -63.74 6.63
N LYS A 419 6.51 -63.42 6.89
CA LYS A 419 5.49 -64.33 7.43
C LYS A 419 4.39 -64.65 6.42
N ASP A 420 4.17 -63.74 5.48
CA ASP A 420 3.09 -63.76 4.51
C ASP A 420 3.66 -64.06 3.12
N ALA A 421 3.67 -65.34 2.73
CA ALA A 421 4.10 -65.83 1.42
C ALA A 421 3.04 -66.77 0.82
N PHE A 422 3.17 -67.10 -0.48
CA PHE A 422 2.39 -68.22 -1.03
C PHE A 422 2.76 -69.52 -0.32
N ALA A 423 1.78 -70.42 -0.17
CA ALA A 423 1.94 -71.67 0.58
C ALA A 423 3.10 -72.53 0.05
N ASP A 424 3.22 -72.64 -1.27
CA ASP A 424 4.21 -73.49 -1.94
C ASP A 424 5.36 -72.70 -2.58
N TYR A 425 5.27 -71.37 -2.63
CA TYR A 425 6.21 -70.53 -3.38
C TYR A 425 6.64 -69.33 -2.54
N LYS A 426 7.88 -69.36 -2.05
CA LYS A 426 8.43 -68.26 -1.27
C LYS A 426 9.31 -67.39 -2.18
N LEU A 427 8.94 -66.11 -2.30
CA LEU A 427 9.78 -65.14 -3.01
C LEU A 427 11.18 -65.09 -2.39
N MET A 428 12.18 -64.87 -3.23
CA MET A 428 13.61 -64.81 -2.89
C MET A 428 14.17 -66.11 -2.29
N SER A 429 13.43 -67.24 -2.39
CA SER A 429 13.84 -68.52 -1.81
C SER A 429 13.56 -69.71 -2.72
N THR A 430 12.46 -69.71 -3.47
CA THR A 430 12.15 -70.80 -4.41
C THR A 430 13.00 -70.66 -5.68
N THR A 431 13.76 -71.71 -6.02
CA THR A 431 14.54 -71.76 -7.28
C THR A 431 13.65 -72.08 -8.47
N LYS A 432 14.07 -71.68 -9.68
CA LYS A 432 13.36 -72.01 -10.93
C LYS A 432 13.12 -73.51 -11.10
N GLU A 433 14.11 -74.35 -10.77
CA GLU A 433 13.98 -75.81 -10.84
C GLU A 433 12.87 -76.33 -9.90
N GLN A 434 12.85 -75.85 -8.65
CA GLN A 434 11.82 -76.21 -7.67
C GLN A 434 10.44 -75.71 -8.10
N PHE A 435 10.38 -74.54 -8.74
CA PHE A 435 9.16 -73.98 -9.29
C PHE A 435 8.61 -74.85 -10.43
N LEU A 436 9.44 -75.15 -11.44
CA LEU A 436 9.08 -75.98 -12.59
C LEU A 436 8.64 -77.38 -12.19
N ALA A 437 9.26 -77.97 -11.16
CA ALA A 437 8.86 -79.28 -10.64
C ALA A 437 7.42 -79.32 -10.10
N ARG A 438 6.88 -78.18 -9.66
CA ARG A 438 5.52 -78.05 -9.12
C ARG A 438 4.53 -77.45 -10.12
N ALA A 439 4.95 -76.42 -10.86
CA ALA A 439 4.10 -75.66 -11.78
C ALA A 439 4.03 -76.27 -13.19
N GLY A 440 4.98 -77.15 -13.55
CA GLY A 440 5.11 -77.72 -14.89
C GLY A 440 5.83 -76.80 -15.87
N ALA A 441 5.90 -77.24 -17.13
CA ALA A 441 6.58 -76.52 -18.20
C ALA A 441 5.81 -75.24 -18.60
N PRO A 442 6.51 -74.11 -18.84
CA PRO A 442 5.89 -72.87 -19.32
C PRO A 442 5.49 -72.97 -20.79
N GLN A 443 4.61 -72.06 -21.22
CA GLN A 443 4.31 -71.88 -22.65
C GLN A 443 5.45 -71.17 -23.38
N GLU A 444 6.07 -70.22 -22.69
CA GLU A 444 7.11 -69.36 -23.25
C GLU A 444 8.09 -68.97 -22.13
N GLU A 445 9.36 -68.88 -22.49
CA GLU A 445 10.45 -68.47 -21.63
C GLU A 445 11.28 -67.40 -22.34
N GLU A 446 11.44 -66.25 -21.70
CA GLU A 446 12.13 -65.09 -22.26
C GLU A 446 13.06 -64.46 -21.23
N THR A 447 14.19 -63.92 -21.69
CA THR A 447 15.04 -63.04 -20.88
C THR A 447 14.55 -61.60 -21.04
N ILE A 448 14.25 -60.97 -19.91
CA ILE A 448 13.79 -59.59 -19.81
C ILE A 448 14.75 -58.78 -18.94
N GLN A 449 14.74 -57.46 -19.10
CA GLN A 449 15.37 -56.53 -18.18
C GLN A 449 14.30 -55.98 -17.25
N ASP A 450 14.46 -56.14 -15.93
CA ASP A 450 13.47 -55.69 -14.94
C ASP A 450 14.13 -54.82 -13.85
N GLU A 451 13.66 -53.58 -13.76
CA GLU A 451 14.13 -52.60 -12.77
C GLU A 451 13.86 -53.05 -11.34
N ALA A 452 12.87 -53.92 -11.10
CA ALA A 452 12.55 -54.48 -9.80
C ALA A 452 13.75 -55.18 -9.13
N VAL A 453 14.62 -55.79 -9.94
CA VAL A 453 15.82 -56.53 -9.49
C VAL A 453 17.12 -55.91 -10.01
N GLY A 454 17.04 -54.89 -10.86
CA GLY A 454 18.19 -54.10 -11.32
C GLY A 454 19.03 -54.78 -12.40
N GLY A 455 18.44 -55.64 -13.24
CA GLY A 455 19.16 -56.30 -14.33
C GLY A 455 18.36 -57.39 -15.05
N ASP A 456 19.08 -58.37 -15.61
CA ASP A 456 18.52 -59.51 -16.33
C ASP A 456 17.66 -60.40 -15.42
N ALA A 457 16.49 -60.76 -15.94
CA ALA A 457 15.54 -61.67 -15.32
C ALA A 457 14.96 -62.62 -16.37
N THR A 458 14.53 -63.80 -15.93
CA THR A 458 13.87 -64.78 -16.77
C THR A 458 12.37 -64.74 -16.49
N ARG A 459 11.56 -64.49 -17.52
CA ARG A 459 10.09 -64.52 -17.45
C ARG A 459 9.58 -65.85 -18.01
N LEU A 460 8.73 -66.51 -17.22
CA LEU A 460 8.01 -67.72 -17.60
C LEU A 460 6.52 -67.41 -17.72
N THR A 461 5.95 -67.64 -18.90
CA THR A 461 4.53 -67.37 -19.19
C THR A 461 3.71 -68.66 -19.14
N TYR A 462 2.54 -68.60 -18.48
CA TYR A 462 1.60 -69.68 -18.34
C TYR A 462 0.17 -69.21 -18.68
N PRO A 463 -0.79 -70.14 -18.98
CA PRO A 463 -2.18 -69.75 -19.23
C PRO A 463 -2.85 -69.02 -18.07
N TRP A 464 -2.37 -69.27 -16.85
CA TRP A 464 -2.92 -68.71 -15.61
C TRP A 464 -2.20 -67.44 -15.15
N GLY A 465 -1.10 -67.02 -15.79
CA GLY A 465 -0.31 -65.87 -15.37
C GLY A 465 1.18 -66.03 -15.69
N GLU A 466 2.05 -65.47 -14.84
CA GLU A 466 3.50 -65.47 -15.08
C GLU A 466 4.32 -65.58 -13.79
N ALA A 467 5.53 -66.11 -13.93
CA ALA A 467 6.54 -66.16 -12.88
C ALA A 467 7.85 -65.56 -13.41
N ARG A 468 8.53 -64.73 -12.61
CA ARG A 468 9.82 -64.15 -13.00
C ARG A 468 10.92 -64.48 -11.98
N PHE A 469 12.10 -64.75 -12.52
CA PHE A 469 13.27 -65.18 -11.78
C PHE A 469 14.43 -64.23 -12.04
N PHE A 470 15.24 -63.95 -11.04
CA PHE A 470 16.47 -63.18 -11.21
C PHE A 470 17.67 -64.04 -10.78
N MET A 471 18.84 -63.73 -11.33
CA MET A 471 20.06 -64.43 -10.95
C MET A 471 20.57 -63.92 -9.60
N GLY A 472 20.37 -64.71 -8.55
CA GLY A 472 20.88 -64.43 -7.19
C GLY A 472 22.04 -65.35 -6.79
N GLU A 473 22.53 -65.19 -5.55
CA GLU A 473 23.64 -66.01 -5.01
C GLU A 473 23.32 -67.52 -4.98
N GLY A 474 22.03 -67.88 -4.90
CA GLY A 474 21.53 -69.25 -4.89
C GLY A 474 21.00 -69.77 -6.24
N GLY A 475 21.28 -69.08 -7.35
CA GLY A 475 20.77 -69.39 -8.69
C GLY A 475 19.56 -68.53 -9.09
N GLU A 476 18.77 -68.99 -10.06
CA GLU A 476 17.56 -68.28 -10.52
C GLU A 476 16.45 -68.36 -9.44
N LEU A 477 16.22 -67.25 -8.72
CA LEU A 477 15.28 -67.15 -7.61
C LEU A 477 14.01 -66.41 -8.01
N LEU A 478 12.86 -66.92 -7.57
CA LEU A 478 11.54 -66.33 -7.84
C LEU A 478 11.40 -64.97 -7.13
N TYR A 479 11.14 -63.89 -7.87
CA TYR A 479 10.88 -62.57 -7.29
C TYR A 479 9.50 -62.01 -7.67
N HIS A 480 8.83 -62.59 -8.65
CA HIS A 480 7.50 -62.17 -9.10
C HIS A 480 6.64 -63.39 -9.44
N LEU A 481 5.41 -63.41 -8.93
CA LEU A 481 4.41 -64.43 -9.26
C LEU A 481 3.04 -63.77 -9.40
N ASP A 482 2.44 -63.81 -10.59
CA ASP A 482 1.02 -63.49 -10.83
C ASP A 482 0.29 -64.77 -11.22
N THR A 483 -0.78 -65.11 -10.50
CA THR A 483 -1.52 -66.34 -10.72
C THR A 483 -3.03 -66.17 -10.58
N SER A 484 -3.75 -66.79 -11.51
CA SER A 484 -5.19 -67.02 -11.48
C SER A 484 -5.54 -68.49 -11.19
N GLN A 485 -4.57 -69.31 -10.78
CA GLN A 485 -4.78 -70.74 -10.50
C GLN A 485 -5.20 -71.01 -9.04
N ALA A 486 -6.40 -71.58 -8.85
CA ALA A 486 -7.05 -71.68 -7.54
C ALA A 486 -6.29 -72.54 -6.50
N GLN A 487 -5.41 -73.44 -6.94
CA GLN A 487 -4.59 -74.27 -6.05
C GLN A 487 -3.33 -73.55 -5.54
N MET A 488 -2.90 -72.46 -6.19
CA MET A 488 -1.82 -71.60 -5.66
C MET A 488 -2.39 -70.68 -4.58
N LYS A 489 -2.30 -71.12 -3.32
CA LYS A 489 -2.80 -70.33 -2.18
C LYS A 489 -1.83 -69.20 -1.84
N GLY A 490 -2.35 -67.97 -1.87
CA GLY A 490 -1.64 -66.77 -1.46
C GLY A 490 -1.48 -66.68 0.06
N PRO A 491 -0.89 -65.57 0.55
CA PRO A 491 -0.62 -65.38 1.96
C PRO A 491 -1.85 -65.56 2.84
N ARG A 492 -1.65 -66.14 4.03
CA ARG A 492 -2.71 -66.47 5.01
C ARG A 492 -3.82 -67.36 4.43
N ASN A 493 -3.50 -68.22 3.46
CA ASN A 493 -4.46 -69.09 2.76
C ASN A 493 -5.55 -68.28 2.02
N THR A 494 -5.17 -67.15 1.42
CA THR A 494 -6.03 -66.43 0.46
C THR A 494 -6.06 -67.19 -0.86
N ALA A 495 -7.17 -67.13 -1.58
CA ALA A 495 -7.37 -67.91 -2.79
C ALA A 495 -8.19 -67.14 -3.82
N ILE A 496 -8.02 -67.50 -5.09
CA ILE A 496 -8.92 -67.07 -6.17
C ILE A 496 -10.36 -67.51 -5.85
N GLY A 497 -11.30 -66.62 -6.17
CA GLY A 497 -12.73 -66.74 -5.87
C GLY A 497 -13.14 -66.29 -4.46
N MET A 498 -12.20 -66.03 -3.54
CA MET A 498 -12.48 -65.52 -2.20
C MET A 498 -13.07 -64.11 -2.29
N PRO A 499 -14.13 -63.76 -1.53
CA PRO A 499 -14.66 -62.41 -1.54
C PRO A 499 -13.66 -61.43 -0.90
N ILE A 500 -13.62 -60.20 -1.40
CA ILE A 500 -12.67 -59.16 -0.96
C ILE A 500 -12.71 -58.96 0.56
N LYS A 501 -13.91 -59.01 1.17
CA LYS A 501 -14.09 -58.86 2.62
C LYS A 501 -13.34 -59.93 3.41
N GLU A 502 -13.44 -61.19 2.99
CA GLU A 502 -12.72 -62.30 3.63
C GLU A 502 -11.20 -62.14 3.50
N VAL A 503 -10.70 -61.60 2.39
CA VAL A 503 -9.27 -61.28 2.22
C VAL A 503 -8.86 -60.18 3.18
N THR A 504 -9.57 -59.05 3.21
CA THR A 504 -9.27 -57.94 4.14
C THR A 504 -9.37 -58.37 5.59
N ASP A 505 -10.27 -59.31 5.92
CA ASP A 505 -10.40 -59.91 7.24
C ASP A 505 -9.22 -60.80 7.63
N LYS A 506 -8.28 -61.11 6.75
CA LYS A 506 -7.05 -61.82 7.13
C LYS A 506 -5.95 -60.88 7.57
N PHE A 507 -6.03 -59.59 7.24
CA PHE A 507 -5.00 -58.59 7.51
C PHE A 507 -5.48 -57.53 8.50
N ARG A 508 -4.58 -56.62 8.87
CA ARG A 508 -4.95 -55.40 9.57
C ARG A 508 -5.87 -54.58 8.67
N ASP A 509 -6.97 -54.09 9.25
CA ASP A 509 -7.87 -53.13 8.62
C ASP A 509 -8.23 -52.06 9.66
N MET A 510 -8.17 -50.79 9.25
CA MET A 510 -8.51 -49.64 10.08
C MET A 510 -10.01 -49.32 10.08
N GLY A 511 -10.79 -50.01 9.25
CA GLY A 511 -12.24 -49.85 9.18
C GLY A 511 -12.69 -48.57 8.48
N GLN A 512 -11.81 -47.93 7.71
CA GLN A 512 -12.16 -46.74 6.92
C GLN A 512 -13.19 -47.11 5.84
N LEU A 513 -14.19 -46.26 5.66
CA LEU A 513 -15.22 -46.44 4.64
C LEU A 513 -14.66 -46.07 3.25
N PRO A 514 -15.25 -46.57 2.16
CA PRO A 514 -14.88 -46.10 0.82
C PRO A 514 -15.25 -44.62 0.63
N ASN A 515 -14.53 -43.94 -0.26
CA ASN A 515 -14.89 -42.61 -0.75
C ASN A 515 -16.02 -42.69 -1.80
N ASP A 516 -16.41 -41.55 -2.36
CA ASP A 516 -17.47 -41.47 -3.37
C ASP A 516 -17.16 -42.26 -4.67
N ARG A 517 -15.89 -42.58 -4.94
CA ARG A 517 -15.45 -43.44 -6.06
C ARG A 517 -15.38 -44.93 -5.73
N GLY A 518 -15.51 -45.29 -4.45
CA GLY A 518 -15.32 -46.65 -3.96
C GLY A 518 -13.88 -46.99 -3.52
N ASP A 519 -12.92 -46.07 -3.66
CA ASP A 519 -11.57 -46.26 -3.16
C ASP A 519 -11.56 -46.28 -1.63
N ARG A 520 -10.72 -47.14 -1.05
CA ARG A 520 -10.70 -47.38 0.39
C ARG A 520 -9.28 -47.57 0.90
N GLY A 521 -8.84 -46.70 1.80
CA GLY A 521 -7.65 -46.93 2.61
C GLY A 521 -7.88 -48.08 3.60
N ILE A 522 -7.00 -49.07 3.64
CA ILE A 522 -7.10 -50.20 4.58
C ILE A 522 -6.25 -49.93 5.82
N TYR A 523 -4.98 -49.57 5.63
CA TYR A 523 -4.10 -49.04 6.67
C TYR A 523 -2.94 -48.26 6.05
N TYR A 524 -2.31 -47.42 6.86
CA TYR A 524 -1.08 -46.72 6.55
C TYR A 524 -0.20 -46.67 7.79
N ASP A 525 1.04 -47.13 7.67
CA ASP A 525 2.03 -47.10 8.74
C ASP A 525 3.43 -46.88 8.14
N LEU A 526 4.18 -45.95 8.71
CA LEU A 526 5.51 -45.57 8.19
C LEU A 526 6.54 -46.70 8.30
N VAL A 527 6.35 -47.62 9.23
CA VAL A 527 7.25 -48.75 9.47
C VAL A 527 6.77 -49.97 8.70
N GLU A 528 5.49 -50.30 8.77
CA GLU A 528 4.97 -51.54 8.17
C GLU A 528 4.69 -51.39 6.67
N GLY A 529 4.24 -50.23 6.21
CA GLY A 529 3.76 -50.08 4.85
C GLY A 529 2.30 -49.58 4.78
N TYR A 530 1.67 -49.72 3.62
CA TYR A 530 0.28 -49.32 3.43
C TYR A 530 -0.52 -50.41 2.74
N ALA A 531 -1.84 -50.35 2.88
CA ALA A 531 -2.75 -51.15 2.08
C ALA A 531 -3.97 -50.33 1.68
N ARG A 532 -4.45 -50.57 0.47
CA ARG A 532 -5.55 -49.82 -0.13
C ARG A 532 -6.29 -50.65 -1.15
N TYR A 533 -7.56 -50.35 -1.33
CA TYR A 533 -8.36 -50.78 -2.46
C TYR A 533 -8.57 -49.60 -3.40
N LYS A 534 -8.22 -49.78 -4.68
CA LYS A 534 -8.47 -48.81 -5.74
C LYS A 534 -9.45 -49.40 -6.75
N VAL A 535 -10.52 -48.66 -7.03
CA VAL A 535 -11.51 -49.06 -8.02
C VAL A 535 -10.94 -48.84 -9.43
N ALA A 536 -11.16 -49.79 -10.34
CA ALA A 536 -10.60 -49.76 -11.69
C ALA A 536 -11.64 -49.46 -12.79
N SER A 537 -12.92 -49.50 -12.47
CA SER A 537 -14.05 -49.33 -13.39
C SER A 537 -15.19 -48.56 -12.70
N ASP A 538 -16.27 -48.25 -13.39
CA ASP A 538 -17.45 -47.61 -12.77
C ASP A 538 -18.13 -48.53 -11.72
N ASN A 539 -17.81 -49.83 -11.72
CA ASN A 539 -18.27 -50.79 -10.73
C ASN A 539 -17.34 -50.79 -9.49
N PRO A 540 -17.82 -50.41 -8.29
CA PRO A 540 -17.02 -50.39 -7.06
C PRO A 540 -16.56 -51.78 -6.61
N ASP A 541 -17.14 -52.86 -7.15
CA ASP A 541 -16.74 -54.24 -6.86
C ASP A 541 -15.60 -54.74 -7.78
N THR A 542 -15.13 -53.91 -8.71
CA THR A 542 -14.03 -54.24 -9.64
C THR A 542 -12.86 -53.29 -9.44
N GLY A 543 -11.70 -53.84 -9.08
CA GLY A 543 -10.56 -53.02 -8.68
C GLY A 543 -9.35 -53.82 -8.26
N THR A 544 -8.45 -53.15 -7.55
CA THR A 544 -7.19 -53.70 -7.09
C THR A 544 -7.06 -53.49 -5.58
N LEU A 545 -6.90 -54.58 -4.84
CA LEU A 545 -6.53 -54.55 -3.43
C LEU A 545 -5.02 -54.75 -3.31
N GLU A 546 -4.32 -53.73 -2.87
CA GLU A 546 -2.87 -53.65 -2.80
C GLU A 546 -2.41 -53.61 -1.33
N TYR A 547 -1.43 -54.42 -1.00
CA TYR A 547 -0.67 -54.42 0.25
C TYR A 547 0.80 -54.21 -0.07
N VAL A 548 1.37 -53.14 0.45
CA VAL A 548 2.79 -52.81 0.27
C VAL A 548 3.47 -52.92 1.62
N TYR A 549 4.50 -53.75 1.69
CA TYR A 549 5.39 -53.87 2.84
C TYR A 549 6.75 -53.25 2.48
N ALA A 550 7.05 -52.10 3.08
CA ALA A 550 8.29 -51.34 2.86
C ALA A 550 9.15 -51.27 4.14
N GLY A 551 8.88 -52.16 5.10
CA GLY A 551 9.46 -52.18 6.45
C GLY A 551 10.67 -53.09 6.63
N SER A 552 11.22 -53.63 5.55
CA SER A 552 12.36 -54.55 5.62
C SER A 552 13.63 -53.83 6.05
N VAL A 553 14.42 -54.50 6.89
CA VAL A 553 15.74 -54.01 7.36
C VAL A 553 16.71 -53.82 6.18
N GLU A 554 16.53 -54.59 5.12
CA GLU A 554 17.38 -54.58 3.92
C GLU A 554 17.01 -53.46 2.93
N GLY A 555 15.97 -52.67 3.22
CA GLY A 555 15.53 -51.57 2.34
C GLY A 555 14.84 -52.04 1.05
N ASN A 556 14.31 -53.26 1.03
CA ASN A 556 13.49 -53.79 -0.06
C ASN A 556 11.98 -53.59 0.18
N THR A 557 11.19 -53.76 -0.88
CA THR A 557 9.72 -53.66 -0.82
C THR A 557 9.09 -54.95 -1.34
N THR A 558 8.06 -55.43 -0.66
CA THR A 558 7.21 -56.50 -1.18
C THR A 558 5.81 -55.97 -1.41
N ILE A 559 5.27 -56.21 -2.60
CA ILE A 559 3.91 -55.85 -2.97
C ILE A 559 3.11 -57.13 -3.16
N LEU A 560 1.95 -57.19 -2.49
CA LEU A 560 0.92 -58.19 -2.70
C LEU A 560 -0.30 -57.48 -3.25
N GLN A 561 -0.78 -57.93 -4.40
CA GLN A 561 -1.87 -57.32 -5.12
C GLN A 561 -2.90 -58.39 -5.46
N TYR A 562 -4.17 -58.11 -5.19
CA TYR A 562 -5.30 -58.91 -5.61
C TYR A 562 -6.07 -58.13 -6.67
N ARG A 563 -6.24 -58.73 -7.85
CA ARG A 563 -7.19 -58.23 -8.84
C ARG A 563 -8.57 -58.72 -8.43
N ILE A 564 -9.50 -57.79 -8.25
CA ILE A 564 -10.87 -58.06 -7.81
C ILE A 564 -11.81 -57.82 -8.98
N GLU A 565 -12.64 -58.82 -9.29
CA GLU A 565 -13.71 -58.76 -10.29
C GLU A 565 -15.00 -59.24 -9.63
N ASP A 566 -16.07 -58.46 -9.75
CA ASP A 566 -17.37 -58.73 -9.10
C ASP A 566 -17.25 -59.10 -7.62
N GLY A 567 -16.38 -58.38 -6.90
CA GLY A 567 -16.17 -58.50 -5.46
C GLY A 567 -15.36 -59.74 -5.04
N ARG A 568 -14.80 -60.49 -6.00
CA ARG A 568 -14.03 -61.72 -5.76
C ARG A 568 -12.62 -61.63 -6.34
N VAL A 569 -11.69 -62.33 -5.72
CA VAL A 569 -10.30 -62.42 -6.21
C VAL A 569 -10.26 -63.15 -7.56
N ALA A 570 -9.86 -62.44 -8.61
CA ALA A 570 -9.63 -62.99 -9.95
C ALA A 570 -8.18 -63.46 -10.13
N SER A 571 -7.20 -62.69 -9.63
CA SER A 571 -5.79 -63.09 -9.60
C SER A 571 -5.06 -62.57 -8.36
N ILE A 572 -3.94 -63.21 -8.04
CA ILE A 572 -3.05 -62.84 -6.95
C ILE A 572 -1.66 -62.62 -7.53
N LEU A 573 -1.14 -61.41 -7.36
CA LEU A 573 0.22 -61.03 -7.71
C LEU A 573 1.00 -60.77 -6.44
N MET A 574 2.20 -61.34 -6.32
CA MET A 574 3.17 -60.95 -5.30
C MET A 574 4.51 -60.72 -5.96
N ARG A 575 5.12 -59.57 -5.67
CA ARG A 575 6.41 -59.17 -6.25
C ARG A 575 7.34 -58.56 -5.22
N TYR A 576 8.62 -58.79 -5.43
CA TYR A 576 9.73 -58.21 -4.69
C TYR A 576 10.38 -57.08 -5.50
N LEU A 577 10.74 -56.01 -4.81
CA LEU A 577 11.54 -54.90 -5.33
C LEU A 577 12.81 -54.79 -4.49
N ASN A 578 13.97 -54.72 -5.13
CA ASN A 578 15.28 -54.56 -4.50
C ASN A 578 15.51 -53.17 -3.87
N HIS A 579 14.53 -52.27 -3.95
CA HIS A 579 14.57 -50.93 -3.42
C HIS A 579 13.30 -50.61 -2.62
N ARG A 580 13.40 -49.56 -1.80
CA ARG A 580 12.30 -49.08 -0.98
C ARG A 580 11.41 -48.15 -1.79
N LEU A 581 10.12 -48.45 -1.87
CA LEU A 581 9.15 -47.52 -2.45
C LEU A 581 8.94 -46.31 -1.53
N SER A 582 8.75 -45.14 -2.13
CA SER A 582 8.33 -43.95 -1.40
C SER A 582 6.97 -44.21 -0.74
N MET A 583 6.90 -43.92 0.55
CA MET A 583 5.69 -44.00 1.36
C MET A 583 4.90 -42.67 1.36
N VAL A 584 5.43 -41.63 0.72
CA VAL A 584 4.78 -40.32 0.59
C VAL A 584 4.14 -40.25 -0.79
N GLU A 585 2.80 -40.21 -0.83
CA GLU A 585 2.03 -39.70 -1.98
C GLU A 585 1.69 -38.22 -1.76
#